data_AF-A0A4Y2AU40-F1
#
_entry.id   AF-A0A4Y2AU40-F1
#
_cell.length_a   1.000
_cell.length_b   1.000
_cell.length_c   1.000
_cell.angle_alpha   90.00
_cell.angle_beta   90.00
_cell.angle_gamma   90.00
#
_symmetry.space_group_name_H-M   'P 1'
#
loop_
_entity.id
_entity.type
_entity.pdbx_description
1 polymer ?
#
loop_
_entity_poly.entity_id
_entity_poly.type
_entity_poly.pdbx_seq_one_letter_code
_entity_poly.pdbx_strand_id
1 'polypeptide(L)'
;MDEENLEFSKLLIDKGINLNAMYKNGKTILHEAVKDGNISFTKMLIERDADVNARDKYYGFTPLHDLLDRLEDRILDPYDYEAAVA
;
A
#
# COMPACT_ATOMS: atom_id res chain seq x y z
N MET A 1 -8.44 8.51 5.55
CA MET A 1 -8.23 9.84 4.92
C MET A 1 -9.57 10.47 4.63
N ASP A 2 -9.74 11.73 5.00
CA ASP A 2 -10.92 12.52 4.65
C ASP A 2 -10.88 12.98 3.17
N GLU A 3 -11.97 13.59 2.74
CA GLU A 3 -12.17 14.05 1.35
C GLU A 3 -11.22 15.21 0.98
N GLU A 4 -10.94 16.12 1.91
CA GLU A 4 -10.01 17.23 1.71
C GLU A 4 -8.59 16.73 1.40
N ASN A 5 -8.10 15.77 2.19
CA ASN A 5 -6.79 15.16 1.95
C ASN A 5 -6.77 14.32 0.67
N LEU A 6 -7.89 13.71 0.27
CA LEU A 6 -8.00 13.00 -1.01
C LEU A 6 -7.88 13.97 -2.19
N GLU A 7 -8.59 15.10 -2.16
CA GLU A 7 -8.53 16.14 -3.20
C GLU A 7 -7.14 16.78 -3.28
N PHE A 8 -6.53 17.06 -2.12
CA PHE A 8 -5.16 17.56 -2.10
C PHE A 8 -4.16 16.55 -2.69
N SER A 9 -4.35 15.27 -2.39
CA SER A 9 -3.54 14.20 -2.99
C SER A 9 -3.72 14.13 -4.51
N LYS A 10 -4.96 14.22 -5.02
CA LYS A 10 -5.23 14.29 -6.48
C LYS A 10 -4.46 15.42 -7.14
N LEU A 11 -4.50 16.62 -6.55
CA LEU A 11 -3.80 17.80 -7.07
C LEU A 11 -2.29 17.53 -7.21
N LEU A 12 -1.66 16.90 -6.22
CA LEU A 12 -0.25 16.57 -6.28
C LEU A 12 0.05 15.53 -7.38
N ILE A 13 -0.78 14.49 -7.50
CA ILE A 13 -0.61 13.50 -8.57
C ILE A 13 -0.76 14.13 -9.94
N ASP A 14 -1.73 15.02 -10.12
CA ASP A 14 -1.96 15.75 -11.38
C ASP A 14 -0.78 16.67 -11.75
N LYS A 15 0.09 17.04 -10.80
CA LYS A 15 1.35 17.76 -11.07
C LYS A 15 2.49 16.87 -11.54
N GLY A 16 2.25 15.56 -11.71
CA GLY A 16 3.22 14.63 -12.28
C GLY A 16 4.28 14.17 -11.29
N ILE A 17 3.92 14.02 -10.00
CA ILE A 17 4.85 13.40 -9.04
C ILE A 17 5.18 11.97 -9.46
N ASN A 18 6.39 11.53 -9.14
CA ASN A 18 6.78 10.14 -9.36
C ASN A 18 6.16 9.25 -8.27
N LEU A 19 5.10 8.52 -8.60
CA LEU A 19 4.43 7.57 -7.68
C LEU A 19 5.31 6.38 -7.29
N ASN A 20 6.35 6.10 -8.09
CA ASN A 20 7.30 5.02 -7.86
C ASN A 20 8.57 5.52 -7.13
N ALA A 21 8.55 6.77 -6.66
CA ALA A 21 9.60 7.27 -5.79
C ALA A 21 9.66 6.41 -4.52
N MET A 22 10.81 5.79 -4.32
CA MET A 22 11.08 5.05 -3.11
C MET A 22 11.48 6.00 -1.99
N TYR A 23 10.86 5.84 -0.84
CA TYR A 23 11.29 6.46 0.41
C TYR A 23 11.72 5.35 1.39
N LYS A 24 11.80 5.62 2.70
CA LYS A 24 12.36 4.74 3.75
C LYS A 24 12.23 3.23 3.44
N ASN A 25 13.34 2.48 3.58
CA ASN A 25 13.43 1.04 3.28
C ASN A 25 13.06 0.63 1.84
N GLY A 26 13.01 1.57 0.90
CA GLY A 26 12.65 1.28 -0.48
C GLY A 26 11.15 1.20 -0.74
N LYS A 27 10.31 1.54 0.24
CA LYS A 27 8.85 1.53 0.06
C LYS A 27 8.41 2.65 -0.88
N THR A 28 7.37 2.40 -1.67
CA THR A 28 6.69 3.41 -2.50
C THR A 28 5.44 3.93 -1.80
N ILE A 29 4.79 4.95 -2.35
CA ILE A 29 3.53 5.46 -1.79
C ILE A 29 2.40 4.41 -1.81
N LEU A 30 2.45 3.46 -2.75
CA LEU A 30 1.47 2.39 -2.86
C LEU A 30 1.59 1.37 -1.72
N HIS A 31 2.80 1.09 -1.23
CA HIS A 31 3.04 0.26 -0.04
C HIS A 31 2.31 0.83 1.18
N GLU A 32 2.47 2.15 1.41
CA GLU A 32 1.83 2.82 2.54
C GLU A 32 0.32 2.93 2.42
N ALA A 33 -0.18 3.27 1.23
CA ALA A 33 -1.61 3.37 1.00
C ALA A 33 -2.33 2.03 1.29
N VAL A 34 -1.69 0.91 0.93
CA VAL A 34 -2.18 -0.42 1.25
C VAL A 34 -2.11 -0.70 2.76
N LYS A 35 -1.00 -0.40 3.44
CA LYS A 35 -0.85 -0.61 4.89
C LYS A 35 -1.84 0.22 5.71
N ASP A 36 -2.07 1.47 5.34
CA ASP A 36 -3.09 2.35 5.92
C ASP A 36 -4.52 1.83 5.65
N GLY A 37 -4.70 1.05 4.58
CA GLY A 37 -5.97 0.46 4.17
C GLY A 37 -6.96 1.44 3.59
N ASN A 38 -6.44 2.55 3.10
CA ASN A 38 -7.21 3.61 2.50
C ASN A 38 -7.56 3.24 1.06
N ILE A 39 -8.65 2.49 0.90
CA ILE A 39 -9.07 1.91 -0.38
C ILE A 39 -9.21 2.97 -1.47
N SER A 40 -9.79 4.14 -1.16
CA SER A 40 -10.00 5.22 -2.14
C SER A 40 -8.67 5.77 -2.65
N PHE A 41 -7.70 5.98 -1.77
CA PHE A 41 -6.38 6.46 -2.15
C PHE A 41 -5.59 5.40 -2.93
N THR A 42 -5.61 4.16 -2.47
CA THR A 42 -4.95 3.04 -3.17
C THR A 42 -5.49 2.87 -4.59
N LYS A 43 -6.81 2.92 -4.77
CA LYS A 43 -7.43 2.88 -6.12
C LYS A 43 -6.94 4.02 -7.00
N MET A 44 -6.95 5.24 -6.47
CA MET A 44 -6.46 6.42 -7.19
C MET A 44 -5.00 6.27 -7.62
N LEU A 45 -4.12 5.73 -6.77
CA LEU A 45 -2.73 5.49 -7.13
C LEU A 45 -2.59 4.48 -8.27
N ILE A 46 -3.36 3.39 -8.24
CA ILE A 46 -3.37 2.35 -9.29
C ILE A 46 -3.91 2.92 -10.61
N GLU A 47 -4.98 3.70 -10.56
CA GLU A 47 -5.55 4.39 -11.73
C GLU A 47 -4.59 5.43 -12.35
N ARG A 48 -3.52 5.80 -11.63
CA ARG A 48 -2.50 6.76 -12.05
C ARG A 48 -1.14 6.09 -12.29
N ASP A 49 -1.17 4.80 -12.63
CA ASP A 49 -0.01 3.99 -13.05
C ASP A 49 1.09 3.84 -11.98
N ALA A 50 0.71 3.85 -10.69
CA ALA A 50 1.63 3.39 -9.64
C ALA A 50 1.99 1.91 -9.87
N ASP A 51 3.27 1.56 -9.71
CA ASP A 51 3.76 0.21 -9.92
C ASP A 51 3.27 -0.73 -8.80
N VAL A 52 2.27 -1.54 -9.14
CA VAL A 52 1.68 -2.55 -8.25
C VAL A 52 2.64 -3.69 -7.90
N ASN A 53 3.74 -3.83 -8.64
CA ASN A 53 4.78 -4.84 -8.41
C ASN A 53 6.06 -4.23 -7.83
N ALA A 54 6.05 -2.95 -7.43
CA ALA A 54 7.20 -2.30 -6.82
C ALA A 54 7.71 -3.13 -5.65
N ARG A 55 9.02 -3.36 -5.58
CA ARG A 55 9.64 -4.14 -4.50
C ARG A 55 10.37 -3.20 -3.56
N ASP A 56 10.10 -3.31 -2.26
CA ASP A 56 10.90 -2.62 -1.27
C ASP A 56 12.36 -3.13 -1.26
N LYS A 57 13.25 -2.37 -0.62
CA LYS A 57 14.68 -2.70 -0.61
C LYS A 57 15.07 -3.70 0.45
N TYR A 58 14.28 -3.80 1.52
CA TYR A 58 14.69 -4.55 2.70
C TYR A 58 14.32 -6.03 2.58
N TYR A 59 13.07 -6.33 2.25
CA TYR A 59 12.56 -7.71 2.14
C TYR A 59 12.21 -8.09 0.70
N GLY A 60 12.20 -7.12 -0.23
CA GLY A 60 11.69 -7.31 -1.57
C GLY A 60 10.17 -7.48 -1.59
N PHE A 61 9.48 -6.93 -0.59
CA PHE A 61 8.03 -7.00 -0.47
C PHE A 61 7.37 -6.11 -1.50
N THR A 62 6.23 -6.57 -2.00
CA THR A 62 5.36 -5.81 -2.89
C THR A 62 4.21 -5.20 -2.09
N PRO A 63 3.45 -4.23 -2.65
CA PRO A 63 2.24 -3.73 -2.00
C PRO A 63 1.25 -4.84 -1.61
N LEU A 64 1.21 -5.95 -2.36
CA LEU A 64 0.38 -7.11 -1.99
C LEU A 64 0.86 -7.80 -0.70
N HIS A 65 2.17 -7.86 -0.44
CA HIS A 65 2.69 -8.37 0.83
C HIS A 65 2.28 -7.46 2.00
N ASP A 66 2.30 -6.14 1.82
CA ASP A 66 1.83 -5.19 2.83
C ASP A 66 0.31 -5.33 3.10
N LEU A 67 -0.48 -5.76 2.10
CA LEU A 67 -1.90 -6.10 2.32
C LEU A 67 -2.03 -7.31 3.23
N LEU A 68 -1.21 -8.35 3.01
CA LEU A 68 -1.21 -9.54 3.86
C LEU A 68 -0.79 -9.19 5.29
N ASP A 69 0.31 -8.45 5.48
CA ASP A 69 0.76 -7.93 6.78
C ASP A 69 -0.38 -7.21 7.52
N ARG A 70 -1.08 -6.30 6.82
CA ARG A 70 -2.24 -5.58 7.37
C ARG A 70 -3.42 -6.51 7.71
N LEU A 71 -3.70 -7.52 6.88
CA LEU A 71 -4.81 -8.45 7.10
C LEU A 71 -4.49 -9.46 8.21
N GLU A 72 -3.23 -9.86 8.33
CA GLU A 72 -2.71 -10.70 9.40
C GLU A 72 -2.82 -9.96 10.74
N ASP A 73 -2.46 -8.68 10.81
CA ASP A 73 -2.73 -7.83 11.99
C ASP A 73 -4.23 -7.71 12.32
N ARG A 74 -5.13 -8.02 11.38
CA ARG A 74 -6.59 -7.99 11.56
C ARG A 74 -7.22 -9.35 11.82
N ILE A 75 -6.54 -10.47 11.53
CA ILE A 75 -7.10 -11.83 11.55
C ILE A 75 -6.32 -12.76 12.49
N LEU A 76 -5.03 -12.51 12.75
CA LEU A 76 -4.24 -13.35 13.64
C LEU A 76 -4.40 -12.88 15.09
N ASP A 77 -5.45 -13.41 15.73
CA ASP A 77 -5.22 -13.97 17.05
C ASP A 77 -4.08 -15.00 16.87
N PRO A 78 -2.91 -14.84 17.52
CA PRO A 78 -1.69 -15.63 17.27
C PRO A 78 -1.80 -17.15 17.51
N TYR A 79 -3.01 -17.69 17.72
CA TYR A 79 -3.29 -19.10 17.98
C TYR A 79 -3.93 -19.88 16.83
N ASP A 80 -4.23 -19.30 15.66
CA ASP A 80 -4.93 -20.02 14.57
C ASP A 80 -4.06 -20.25 13.31
N TYR A 81 -2.90 -20.89 13.51
CA TYR A 81 -1.99 -21.30 12.43
C TYR A 81 -2.41 -22.61 11.72
N GLU A 82 -3.41 -23.33 12.24
CA GLU A 82 -3.79 -24.68 11.75
C GLU A 82 -4.74 -24.63 10.54
N ALA A 83 -5.46 -23.53 10.29
CA ALA A 83 -6.49 -23.46 9.25
C ALA A 83 -5.97 -23.11 7.85
N ALA A 84 -4.72 -22.64 7.70
CA ALA A 84 -4.19 -22.18 6.40
C ALA A 84 -3.49 -23.29 5.58
N VAL A 85 -3.43 -24.53 6.07
CA VAL A 85 -2.73 -25.65 5.42
C VAL A 85 -3.60 -26.91 5.24
N ALA A 86 -4.93 -26.80 5.37
CA ALA A 86 -5.88 -27.88 5.11
C ALA A 86 -6.68 -27.68 3.81
#